data_AF-A0A381ZH98-F1
#
_entry.id   AF-A0A381ZH98-F1
#
_cell.length_a   1.000
_cell.length_b   1.000
_cell.length_c   1.000
_cell.angle_alpha   90.00
_cell.angle_beta   90.00
_cell.angle_gamma   90.00
#
_symmetry.space_group_name_H-M   'P 1'
#
loop_
_entity.id
_entity.type
_entity.pdbx_description
1 polymer ?
#
loop_
_entity_poly.entity_id
_entity_poly.type
_entity_poly.pdbx_seq_one_letter_code
_entity_poly.pdbx_strand_id
1 'polypeptide(L)'
;MNIVCTGKPGDGLLRYSYEHCCYLNSVGIKSQVVIIPNPKHTKEDYIKAIKDQYKTYENIVFDHYTPTTNEITLILGRSMLTLAYLDRKKYTKDQLLTLHLLFSNNVIALYSENHPKEYPTALNYFNPKKVYDLCDYEVYPRGVGIPYEKIINFDVYKPIKDDIQFKYLFLGTNEIYYKELEKVIDRYPDHGIITYKEKWINTKLNNLFVPISNVLGKFETYVYTKPNFDPAPRLFVEFKWLGKNVEYLRDKNMKDGGMVYWNRPVPTEQIYSANINILIELKKEIDEKNIIS
;
A
#
# COMPACT_ATOMS: atom_id res chain seq x y z
N MET A 1 11.48 -13.72 -5.65
CA MET A 1 10.41 -12.82 -6.18
C MET A 1 10.76 -11.39 -5.81
N ASN A 2 10.60 -10.46 -6.74
CA ASN A 2 10.92 -9.04 -6.53
C ASN A 2 9.64 -8.25 -6.31
N ILE A 3 9.39 -7.79 -5.09
CA ILE A 3 8.21 -6.99 -4.77
C ILE A 3 8.58 -5.52 -4.96
N VAL A 4 8.10 -4.90 -6.03
CA VAL A 4 8.50 -3.53 -6.39
C VAL A 4 7.61 -2.53 -5.70
N CYS A 5 8.20 -1.49 -5.11
CA CYS A 5 7.46 -0.37 -4.53
C CYS A 5 7.98 0.97 -5.09
N THR A 6 7.07 1.72 -5.70
CA THR A 6 7.28 3.11 -6.18
C THR A 6 6.30 4.10 -5.53
N GLY A 7 5.49 3.61 -4.58
CA GLY A 7 4.58 4.40 -3.77
C GLY A 7 5.30 5.21 -2.71
N LYS A 8 4.58 6.05 -1.96
CA LYS A 8 5.14 6.89 -0.89
C LYS A 8 5.44 6.09 0.39
N PRO A 9 6.33 6.57 1.27
CA PRO A 9 6.68 5.86 2.51
C PRO A 9 5.50 5.66 3.48
N GLY A 10 4.53 6.59 3.49
CA GLY A 10 3.31 6.47 4.29
C GLY A 10 2.16 5.70 3.62
N ASP A 11 2.36 5.21 2.41
CA ASP A 11 1.30 4.58 1.63
C ASP A 11 1.12 3.10 2.01
N GLY A 12 -0.13 2.61 1.93
CA GLY A 12 -0.43 1.20 2.17
C GLY A 12 0.36 0.28 1.22
N LEU A 13 0.64 0.76 0.01
CA LEU A 13 1.44 0.08 -1.00
C LEU A 13 2.81 -0.37 -0.50
N LEU A 14 3.57 0.45 0.23
CA LEU A 14 4.85 0.04 0.81
C LEU A 14 4.65 -1.05 1.87
N ARG A 15 3.67 -0.82 2.74
CA ARG A 15 3.39 -1.65 3.90
C ARG A 15 2.98 -3.07 3.50
N TYR A 16 2.03 -3.18 2.58
CA TYR A 16 1.62 -4.49 2.04
C TYR A 16 2.81 -5.18 1.36
N SER A 17 3.65 -4.46 0.59
CA SER A 17 4.81 -5.06 -0.07
C SER A 17 5.79 -5.67 0.94
N TYR A 18 6.05 -4.96 2.03
CA TYR A 18 6.94 -5.45 3.10
C TYR A 18 6.35 -6.65 3.83
N GLU A 19 5.06 -6.63 4.15
CA GLU A 19 4.35 -7.74 4.80
C GLU A 19 4.37 -9.02 3.96
N HIS A 20 4.10 -8.89 2.66
CA HIS A 20 4.14 -10.03 1.75
C HIS A 20 5.56 -10.56 1.64
N CYS A 21 6.56 -9.68 1.55
CA CYS A 21 7.97 -10.08 1.55
C CYS A 21 8.33 -10.89 2.80
N CYS A 22 7.92 -10.42 3.99
CA CYS A 22 8.18 -11.12 5.24
C CYS A 22 7.56 -12.51 5.26
N TYR A 23 6.26 -12.61 4.91
CA TYR A 23 5.58 -13.91 4.91
C TYR A 23 6.18 -14.88 3.91
N LEU A 24 6.42 -14.44 2.68
CA LEU A 24 6.99 -15.30 1.63
C LEU A 24 8.36 -15.87 2.05
N ASN A 25 9.23 -15.05 2.65
CA ASN A 25 10.50 -15.55 3.18
C ASN A 25 10.30 -16.50 4.36
N SER A 26 9.31 -16.27 5.23
CA SER A 26 9.02 -17.17 6.37
C SER A 26 8.59 -18.58 5.93
N VAL A 27 8.01 -18.72 4.73
CA VAL A 27 7.64 -20.01 4.12
C VAL A 27 8.65 -20.53 3.10
N GLY A 28 9.88 -19.97 3.09
CA GLY A 28 10.98 -20.44 2.25
C GLY A 28 11.01 -19.91 0.81
N ILE A 29 10.14 -18.95 0.45
CA ILE A 29 10.12 -18.32 -0.87
C ILE A 29 10.98 -17.06 -0.84
N LYS A 30 12.23 -17.19 -1.30
CA LYS A 30 13.20 -16.08 -1.37
C LYS A 30 12.58 -14.86 -2.07
N SER A 31 12.39 -13.80 -1.30
CA SER A 31 11.71 -12.59 -1.75
C SER A 31 12.38 -11.35 -1.18
N GLN A 32 12.23 -10.22 -1.88
CA GLN A 32 12.75 -8.94 -1.43
C GLN A 32 11.84 -7.80 -1.88
N VAL A 33 11.85 -6.70 -1.13
CA VAL A 33 11.22 -5.45 -1.56
C VAL A 33 12.26 -4.59 -2.27
N VAL A 34 12.03 -4.31 -3.55
CA VAL A 34 12.85 -3.36 -4.31
C VAL A 34 12.15 -2.02 -4.31
N ILE A 35 12.69 -1.08 -3.55
CA ILE A 35 12.14 0.26 -3.37
C ILE A 35 12.85 1.22 -4.32
N ILE A 36 12.07 1.84 -5.20
CA ILE A 36 12.50 3.02 -5.98
C ILE A 36 11.77 4.21 -5.35
N PRO A 37 12.46 5.02 -4.52
CA PRO A 37 11.82 6.08 -3.75
C PRO A 37 11.03 7.04 -4.66
N ASN A 38 9.83 7.42 -4.23
CA ASN A 38 9.09 8.49 -4.87
C ASN A 38 9.98 9.76 -4.90
N PRO A 39 10.02 10.52 -6.01
CA PRO A 39 10.97 11.64 -6.17
C PRO A 39 10.90 12.74 -5.10
N LYS A 40 9.84 12.78 -4.30
CA LYS A 40 9.66 13.73 -3.19
C LYS A 40 10.12 13.19 -1.82
N HIS A 41 10.68 11.98 -1.77
CA HIS A 41 11.04 11.29 -0.54
C HIS A 41 12.44 10.68 -0.63
N THR A 42 13.07 10.55 0.53
CA THR A 42 14.41 9.99 0.70
C THR A 42 14.34 8.51 1.08
N LYS A 43 15.46 7.77 0.98
CA LYS A 43 15.51 6.37 1.43
C LYS A 43 15.23 6.26 2.93
N GLU A 44 15.75 7.23 3.69
CA GLU A 44 15.61 7.36 5.13
C GLU A 44 14.13 7.42 5.53
N ASP A 45 13.27 8.07 4.73
CA ASP A 45 11.83 8.10 4.97
C ASP A 45 11.20 6.70 4.92
N TYR A 46 11.61 5.86 3.95
CA TYR A 46 11.13 4.47 3.83
C TYR A 46 11.69 3.59 4.94
N ILE A 47 12.98 3.74 5.25
CA ILE A 47 13.63 3.03 6.35
C ILE A 47 12.89 3.32 7.66
N LYS A 48 12.61 4.59 7.92
CA LYS A 48 11.86 5.02 9.11
C LYS A 48 10.45 4.45 9.12
N ALA A 49 9.72 4.53 8.01
CA ALA A 49 8.36 4.01 7.91
C ALA A 49 8.27 2.50 8.24
N ILE A 50 9.24 1.71 7.76
CA ILE A 50 9.28 0.27 8.03
C ILE A 50 9.72 0.01 9.49
N LYS A 51 10.84 0.61 9.92
CA LYS A 51 11.38 0.39 11.27
C LYS A 51 10.44 0.86 12.37
N ASP A 52 9.61 1.87 12.14
CA ASP A 52 8.65 2.33 13.14
C ASP A 52 7.51 1.33 13.36
N GLN A 53 7.15 0.54 12.34
CA GLN A 53 5.96 -0.31 12.36
C GLN A 53 6.25 -1.80 12.55
N TYR A 54 7.35 -2.32 12.00
CA TYR A 54 7.58 -3.76 11.92
C TYR A 54 8.70 -4.26 12.82
N LYS A 55 8.57 -5.50 13.29
CA LYS A 55 9.54 -6.16 14.20
C LYS A 55 10.95 -6.26 13.58
N THR A 56 11.03 -6.41 12.26
CA THR A 56 12.26 -6.61 11.50
C THR A 56 12.43 -5.52 10.44
N TYR A 57 13.66 -5.41 9.91
CA TYR A 57 14.00 -4.61 8.74
C TYR A 57 14.98 -5.42 7.90
N GLU A 58 14.45 -6.25 7.00
CA GLU A 58 15.23 -7.24 6.23
C GLU A 58 14.73 -7.36 4.79
N ASN A 59 15.56 -7.89 3.89
CA ASN A 59 15.20 -8.17 2.50
C ASN A 59 14.70 -6.94 1.73
N ILE A 60 15.34 -5.79 1.94
CA ILE A 60 15.05 -4.52 1.26
C ILE A 60 16.24 -4.10 0.41
N VAL A 61 15.96 -3.72 -0.84
CA VAL A 61 16.93 -3.20 -1.80
C VAL A 61 16.46 -1.82 -2.27
N PHE A 62 17.38 -0.85 -2.37
CA PHE A 62 17.09 0.48 -2.87
C PHE A 62 17.78 0.76 -4.20
N ASP A 63 17.04 1.37 -5.12
CA ASP A 63 17.46 1.92 -6.42
C ASP A 63 18.06 0.96 -7.45
N HIS A 64 18.85 -0.02 -7.02
CA HIS A 64 19.69 -0.84 -7.90
C HIS A 64 19.38 -2.31 -7.70
N TYR A 65 18.82 -2.93 -8.73
CA TYR A 65 18.64 -4.37 -8.78
C TYR A 65 18.61 -4.87 -10.22
N THR A 66 19.33 -5.93 -10.49
CA THR A 66 19.36 -6.59 -11.81
C THR A 66 18.70 -7.97 -11.67
N PRO A 67 17.43 -8.11 -12.03
CA PRO A 67 16.76 -9.40 -11.99
C PRO A 67 17.34 -10.36 -13.04
N THR A 68 17.36 -11.65 -12.70
CA THR A 68 17.55 -12.70 -13.70
C THR A 68 16.32 -12.80 -14.61
N THR A 69 16.45 -13.46 -15.77
CA THR A 69 15.36 -13.57 -16.76
C THR A 69 14.12 -14.31 -16.29
N ASN A 70 14.26 -15.12 -15.23
CA ASN A 70 13.22 -16.00 -14.70
C ASN A 70 12.60 -15.44 -13.41
N GLU A 71 13.15 -14.34 -12.88
CA GLU A 71 12.59 -13.71 -11.70
C GLU A 71 11.27 -13.01 -12.01
N ILE A 72 10.29 -13.25 -11.14
CA ILE A 72 8.97 -12.66 -11.21
C ILE A 72 8.95 -11.38 -10.38
N THR A 73 8.36 -10.33 -10.95
CA THR A 73 8.07 -9.07 -10.26
C THR A 73 6.63 -9.07 -9.74
N LEU A 74 6.43 -8.66 -8.50
CA LEU A 74 5.12 -8.45 -7.89
C LEU A 74 4.90 -6.97 -7.61
N ILE A 75 3.76 -6.43 -8.03
CA ILE A 75 3.29 -5.11 -7.63
C ILE A 75 1.93 -5.22 -6.93
N LEU A 76 1.80 -4.61 -5.75
CA LEU A 76 0.57 -4.65 -4.96
C LEU A 76 -0.44 -3.57 -5.35
N GLY A 77 -0.39 -3.18 -6.62
CA GLY A 77 -1.28 -2.21 -7.22
C GLY A 77 -0.72 -1.79 -8.58
N ARG A 78 -1.57 -1.79 -9.60
CA ARG A 78 -1.21 -1.29 -10.95
C ARG A 78 -0.61 0.12 -10.93
N SER A 79 -1.01 0.93 -9.95
CA SER A 79 -0.44 2.26 -9.73
C SER A 79 1.08 2.25 -9.50
N MET A 80 1.69 1.18 -8.98
CA MET A 80 3.15 1.14 -8.81
C MET A 80 3.90 1.18 -10.14
N LEU A 81 3.39 0.46 -11.15
CA LEU A 81 3.93 0.51 -12.52
C LEU A 81 3.63 1.87 -13.17
N THR A 82 2.42 2.39 -12.98
CA THR A 82 2.06 3.69 -13.55
C THR A 82 2.85 4.86 -12.92
N LEU A 83 3.07 4.86 -11.61
CA LEU A 83 3.86 5.87 -10.91
C LEU A 83 5.30 5.86 -11.38
N ALA A 84 5.88 4.67 -11.58
CA ALA A 84 7.21 4.52 -12.19
C ALA A 84 7.30 5.23 -13.56
N TYR A 85 6.27 5.06 -14.39
CA TYR A 85 6.18 5.72 -15.69
C TYR A 85 5.96 7.24 -15.57
N LEU A 86 5.02 7.70 -14.74
CA LEU A 86 4.67 9.11 -14.63
C LEU A 86 5.84 9.95 -14.09
N ASP A 87 6.58 9.41 -13.12
CA ASP A 87 7.73 10.09 -12.52
C ASP A 87 9.05 9.83 -13.27
N ARG A 88 9.04 9.11 -14.40
CA ARG A 88 10.25 8.69 -15.13
C ARG A 88 11.27 9.79 -15.39
N LYS A 89 10.83 11.02 -15.65
CA LYS A 89 11.74 12.16 -15.93
C LYS A 89 12.48 12.68 -14.70
N LYS A 90 12.09 12.25 -13.49
CA LYS A 90 12.66 12.66 -12.21
C LYS A 90 13.62 11.60 -11.64
N TYR A 91 13.61 10.39 -12.17
CA TYR A 91 14.50 9.33 -11.75
C TYR A 91 15.90 9.48 -12.37
N THR A 92 16.89 8.97 -11.66
CA THR A 92 18.24 8.79 -12.21
C THR A 92 18.23 7.73 -13.32
N LYS A 93 19.28 7.70 -14.14
CA LYS A 93 19.42 6.68 -15.19
C LYS A 93 19.44 5.26 -14.61
N ASP A 94 20.07 5.07 -13.46
CA ASP A 94 20.19 3.75 -12.82
C ASP A 94 18.86 3.28 -12.22
N GLN A 95 18.10 4.18 -11.61
CA GLN A 95 16.73 3.89 -11.17
C GLN A 95 15.83 3.52 -12.37
N LEU A 96 15.93 4.26 -13.48
CA LEU A 96 15.17 3.94 -14.68
C LEU A 96 15.56 2.59 -15.28
N LEU A 97 16.86 2.29 -15.34
CA LEU A 97 17.36 1.01 -15.81
C LEU A 97 16.81 -0.12 -14.94
N THR A 98 16.91 0.02 -13.62
CA THR A 98 16.37 -0.97 -12.66
C THR A 98 14.87 -1.18 -12.86
N LEU A 99 14.08 -0.11 -13.02
CA LEU A 99 12.64 -0.20 -13.29
C LEU A 99 12.34 -0.94 -14.61
N HIS A 100 13.10 -0.65 -15.68
CA HIS A 100 12.98 -1.35 -16.96
C HIS A 100 13.26 -2.85 -16.82
N LEU A 101 14.34 -3.22 -16.14
CA LEU A 101 14.70 -4.62 -15.95
C LEU A 101 13.69 -5.37 -15.07
N LEU A 102 13.21 -4.74 -14.01
CA LEU A 102 12.20 -5.32 -13.12
C LEU A 102 10.87 -5.56 -13.84
N PHE A 103 10.43 -4.61 -14.66
CA PHE A 103 9.15 -4.70 -15.36
C PHE A 103 9.22 -5.36 -16.73
N SER A 104 10.40 -5.70 -17.26
CA SER A 104 10.51 -6.40 -18.56
C SER A 104 10.19 -7.89 -18.48
N ASN A 105 10.26 -8.51 -17.30
CA ASN A 105 9.97 -9.94 -17.12
C ASN A 105 8.47 -10.22 -16.85
N ASN A 106 8.15 -11.37 -16.26
CA ASN A 106 6.80 -11.68 -15.80
C ASN A 106 6.42 -10.78 -14.61
N VAL A 107 5.30 -10.10 -14.72
CA VAL A 107 4.76 -9.21 -13.68
C VAL A 107 3.45 -9.77 -13.15
N ILE A 108 3.38 -10.04 -11.85
CA ILE A 108 2.13 -10.26 -11.13
C ILE A 108 1.64 -8.89 -10.64
N ALA A 109 0.43 -8.49 -11.03
CA ALA A 109 -0.11 -7.18 -10.72
C ALA A 109 -1.45 -7.30 -9.99
N LEU A 110 -1.55 -6.70 -8.79
CA LEU A 110 -2.84 -6.51 -8.14
C LEU A 110 -3.64 -5.44 -8.88
N TYR A 111 -4.80 -5.83 -9.38
CA TYR A 111 -5.75 -5.01 -10.08
C TYR A 111 -6.17 -3.81 -9.22
N SER A 112 -6.23 -2.66 -9.88
CA SER A 112 -6.85 -1.46 -9.34
C SER A 112 -7.27 -0.57 -10.50
N GLU A 113 -8.42 0.10 -10.37
CA GLU A 113 -8.92 1.06 -11.37
C GLU A 113 -8.21 2.43 -11.33
N ASN A 114 -7.14 2.56 -10.52
CA ASN A 114 -6.33 3.77 -10.49
C ASN A 114 -5.58 3.96 -11.82
N HIS A 115 -5.60 5.18 -12.35
CA HIS A 115 -4.90 5.58 -13.59
C HIS A 115 -5.27 4.72 -14.82
N PRO A 116 -6.56 4.61 -15.19
CA PRO A 116 -7.02 3.71 -16.24
C PRO A 116 -6.47 4.07 -17.64
N LYS A 117 -6.12 5.35 -17.86
CA LYS A 117 -5.54 5.84 -19.11
C LYS A 117 -4.03 5.63 -19.15
N GLU A 118 -3.36 5.86 -18.04
CA GLU A 118 -1.90 5.86 -17.96
C GLU A 118 -1.33 4.45 -17.77
N TYR A 119 -2.09 3.51 -17.17
CA TYR A 119 -1.64 2.13 -16.98
C TYR A 119 -1.31 1.41 -18.31
N PRO A 120 -2.16 1.44 -19.36
CA PRO A 120 -1.79 0.89 -20.66
C PRO A 120 -0.56 1.54 -21.28
N THR A 121 -0.39 2.86 -21.11
CA THR A 121 0.80 3.58 -21.61
C THR A 121 2.07 3.12 -20.88
N ALA A 122 1.97 2.94 -19.57
CA ALA A 122 3.08 2.46 -18.76
C ALA A 122 3.45 1.00 -19.09
N LEU A 123 2.45 0.13 -19.34
CA LEU A 123 2.68 -1.23 -19.83
C LEU A 123 3.43 -1.23 -21.16
N ASN A 124 3.01 -0.40 -22.13
CA ASN A 124 3.71 -0.29 -23.41
C ASN A 124 5.15 0.24 -23.24
N TYR A 125 5.38 1.12 -22.27
CA TYR A 125 6.70 1.69 -22.02
C TYR A 125 7.69 0.68 -21.42
N PHE A 126 7.26 -0.10 -20.42
CA PHE A 126 8.12 -1.10 -19.77
C PHE A 126 8.14 -2.45 -20.49
N ASN A 127 7.13 -2.71 -21.32
CA ASN A 127 7.00 -3.88 -22.19
C ASN A 127 7.26 -5.23 -21.47
N PRO A 128 6.47 -5.57 -20.42
CA PRO A 128 6.61 -6.85 -19.73
C PRO A 128 6.40 -8.02 -20.68
N LYS A 129 7.17 -9.10 -20.52
CA LYS A 129 6.94 -10.39 -21.22
C LYS A 129 5.50 -10.87 -21.05
N LYS A 130 5.00 -10.84 -19.82
CA LYS A 130 3.63 -11.24 -19.49
C LYS A 130 3.17 -10.60 -18.18
N VAL A 131 1.89 -10.25 -18.13
CA VAL A 131 1.22 -9.76 -16.93
C VAL A 131 0.21 -10.79 -16.44
N TYR A 132 0.25 -11.10 -15.15
CA TYR A 132 -0.70 -11.95 -14.46
C TYR A 132 -1.45 -11.08 -13.45
N ASP A 133 -2.75 -10.88 -13.68
CA ASP A 133 -3.55 -10.05 -12.81
C ASP A 133 -4.11 -10.86 -11.63
N LEU A 134 -4.11 -10.22 -10.46
CA LEU A 134 -4.79 -10.64 -9.23
C LEU A 134 -5.88 -9.61 -8.92
N CYS A 135 -7.05 -9.99 -8.42
CA CYS A 135 -8.17 -9.06 -8.25
C CYS A 135 -8.99 -9.30 -6.98
N ASP A 136 -9.22 -8.21 -6.25
CA ASP A 136 -10.19 -8.17 -5.17
C ASP A 136 -11.57 -7.88 -5.77
N TYR A 137 -12.35 -8.93 -6.06
CA TYR A 137 -13.64 -8.80 -6.74
C TYR A 137 -14.73 -8.16 -5.89
N GLU A 138 -14.59 -8.11 -4.57
CA GLU A 138 -15.53 -7.37 -3.73
C GLU A 138 -15.31 -5.86 -3.88
N VAL A 139 -14.04 -5.44 -3.99
CA VAL A 139 -13.68 -4.02 -4.24
C VAL A 139 -13.89 -3.65 -5.71
N TYR A 140 -13.55 -4.55 -6.63
CA TYR A 140 -13.61 -4.36 -8.08
C TYR A 140 -14.45 -5.46 -8.75
N PRO A 141 -15.80 -5.36 -8.71
CA PRO A 141 -16.66 -6.40 -9.27
C PRO A 141 -16.47 -6.67 -10.77
N ARG A 142 -15.92 -5.70 -11.49
CA ARG A 142 -15.60 -5.80 -12.93
C ARG A 142 -14.09 -5.84 -13.20
N GLY A 143 -13.29 -6.11 -12.18
CA GLY A 143 -11.85 -6.27 -12.30
C GLY A 143 -11.48 -7.54 -13.08
N VAL A 144 -10.18 -7.74 -13.29
CA VAL A 144 -9.65 -8.90 -14.03
C VAL A 144 -8.56 -9.57 -13.22
N GLY A 145 -8.49 -10.89 -13.26
CA GLY A 145 -7.43 -11.67 -12.63
C GLY A 145 -7.92 -12.81 -11.75
N ILE A 146 -6.98 -13.43 -11.03
CA ILE A 146 -7.30 -14.48 -10.04
C ILE A 146 -7.79 -13.79 -8.75
N PRO A 147 -8.86 -14.29 -8.08
CA PRO A 147 -9.34 -13.72 -6.82
C PRO A 147 -8.23 -13.57 -5.77
N TYR A 148 -8.03 -12.37 -5.26
CA TYR A 148 -6.98 -12.06 -4.28
C TYR A 148 -7.23 -10.72 -3.59
N GLU A 149 -7.04 -10.66 -2.27
CA GLU A 149 -7.28 -9.48 -1.46
C GLU A 149 -6.00 -8.84 -0.92
N LYS A 150 -6.03 -7.54 -0.63
CA LYS A 150 -4.96 -6.88 0.14
C LYS A 150 -5.21 -7.05 1.64
N ILE A 151 -4.67 -8.12 2.18
CA ILE A 151 -4.79 -8.43 3.61
C ILE A 151 -3.55 -7.90 4.35
N ILE A 152 -3.75 -7.35 5.54
CA ILE A 152 -2.66 -6.89 6.42
C ILE A 152 -2.11 -8.10 7.18
N ASN A 153 -0.78 -8.24 7.20
CA ASN A 153 -0.11 -9.19 8.09
C ASN A 153 0.21 -8.53 9.43
N PHE A 154 -0.62 -8.75 10.45
CA PHE A 154 -0.39 -8.20 11.78
C PHE A 154 0.72 -8.92 12.56
N ASP A 155 1.12 -10.15 12.17
CA ASP A 155 2.13 -10.91 12.89
C ASP A 155 3.53 -10.29 12.82
N VAL A 156 3.77 -9.43 11.82
CA VAL A 156 5.04 -8.72 11.66
C VAL A 156 5.07 -7.35 12.36
N TYR A 157 3.97 -6.91 12.97
CA TYR A 157 3.88 -5.59 13.63
C TYR A 157 4.62 -5.56 14.96
N LYS A 158 5.25 -4.43 15.28
CA LYS A 158 5.67 -4.15 16.65
C LYS A 158 4.46 -4.06 17.58
N PRO A 159 4.60 -4.39 18.86
CA PRO A 159 3.60 -4.03 19.86
C PRO A 159 3.31 -2.53 19.79
N ILE A 160 2.03 -2.18 19.67
CA ILE A 160 1.60 -0.78 19.70
C ILE A 160 1.60 -0.32 21.15
N LYS A 161 2.25 0.80 21.41
CA LYS A 161 2.27 1.42 22.74
C LYS A 161 1.24 2.54 22.75
N ASP A 162 0.27 2.50 23.65
CA ASP A 162 -0.64 3.63 23.81
C ASP A 162 0.10 4.83 24.42
N ASP A 163 0.02 5.95 23.72
CA ASP A 163 0.57 7.26 24.06
C ASP A 163 -0.39 8.34 23.54
N ILE A 164 -1.67 8.19 23.90
CA ILE A 164 -2.80 8.99 23.38
C ILE A 164 -2.50 10.49 23.52
N GLN A 165 -2.54 11.18 22.37
CA GLN A 165 -2.37 12.63 22.28
C GLN A 165 -3.67 13.33 21.90
N PHE A 166 -4.50 12.67 21.10
CA PHE A 166 -5.81 13.17 20.68
C PHE A 166 -6.80 12.02 20.66
N LYS A 167 -8.06 12.26 21.01
CA LYS A 167 -9.12 11.25 20.89
C LYS A 167 -9.38 10.85 19.43
N TYR A 168 -9.44 11.82 18.51
CA TYR A 168 -9.87 11.58 17.13
C TYR A 168 -8.76 11.78 16.10
N LEU A 169 -8.54 10.75 15.27
CA LEU A 169 -7.66 10.80 14.11
C LEU A 169 -8.44 11.17 12.84
N PHE A 170 -7.94 12.17 12.12
CA PHE A 170 -8.37 12.49 10.76
C PHE A 170 -7.22 12.36 9.75
N LEU A 171 -7.55 12.00 8.51
CA LEU A 171 -6.61 11.97 7.39
C LEU A 171 -6.81 13.15 6.45
N GLY A 172 -5.85 14.06 6.44
CA GLY A 172 -5.83 15.22 5.56
C GLY A 172 -4.62 15.17 4.62
N THR A 173 -4.31 14.03 4.00
CA THR A 173 -3.07 13.82 3.23
C THR A 173 -3.08 14.40 1.81
N ASN A 174 -4.19 15.00 1.39
CA ASN A 174 -4.30 15.81 0.18
C ASN A 174 -5.43 16.85 0.38
N GLU A 175 -5.49 17.83 -0.51
CA GLU A 175 -6.44 18.94 -0.45
C GLU A 175 -7.91 18.47 -0.40
N ILE A 176 -8.28 17.45 -1.18
CA ILE A 176 -9.65 16.92 -1.21
C ILE A 176 -10.02 16.32 0.14
N TYR A 177 -9.14 15.51 0.72
CA TYR A 177 -9.40 14.85 2.01
C TYR A 177 -9.46 15.87 3.15
N TYR A 178 -8.60 16.90 3.09
CA TYR A 178 -8.58 17.96 4.09
C TYR A 178 -9.82 18.85 4.02
N LYS A 179 -10.29 19.19 2.82
CA LYS A 179 -11.56 19.93 2.69
C LYS A 179 -12.76 19.11 3.16
N GLU A 180 -12.73 17.79 3.00
CA GLU A 180 -13.82 16.93 3.44
C GLU A 180 -13.91 16.82 4.96
N LEU A 181 -12.77 16.63 5.65
CA LEU A 181 -12.77 16.61 7.11
C LEU A 181 -13.15 17.96 7.72
N GLU A 182 -12.81 19.09 7.08
CA GLU A 182 -13.15 20.43 7.57
C GLU A 182 -14.67 20.65 7.70
N LYS A 183 -15.49 19.94 6.92
CA LYS A 183 -16.96 20.02 7.01
C LYS A 183 -17.53 19.49 8.33
N VAL A 184 -16.75 18.72 9.08
CA VAL A 184 -17.22 17.98 10.25
C VAL A 184 -16.32 18.13 11.48
N ILE A 185 -15.15 18.76 11.34
CA ILE A 185 -14.09 18.81 12.35
C ILE A 185 -14.49 19.58 13.62
N ASP A 186 -15.46 20.50 13.50
CA ASP A 186 -16.05 21.28 14.58
C ASP A 186 -16.72 20.40 15.64
N ARG A 187 -17.20 19.22 15.26
CA ARG A 187 -17.78 18.21 16.18
C ARG A 187 -16.73 17.43 16.97
N TYR A 188 -15.45 17.60 16.65
CA TYR A 188 -14.34 16.83 17.20
C TYR A 188 -13.25 17.77 17.75
N PRO A 189 -13.48 18.45 18.88
CA PRO A 189 -12.51 19.43 19.41
C PRO A 189 -11.15 18.82 19.78
N ASP A 190 -11.12 17.55 20.20
CA ASP A 190 -9.91 16.79 20.50
C ASP A 190 -9.45 15.93 19.31
N HIS A 191 -9.14 16.60 18.19
CA HIS A 191 -8.70 15.96 16.96
C HIS A 191 -7.21 16.15 16.70
N GLY A 192 -6.59 15.21 15.98
CA GLY A 192 -5.36 15.43 15.25
C GLY A 192 -5.52 15.06 13.78
N ILE A 193 -5.00 15.90 12.89
CA ILE A 193 -5.08 15.71 11.43
C ILE A 193 -3.70 15.33 10.92
N ILE A 194 -3.57 14.11 10.40
CA ILE A 194 -2.33 13.68 9.74
C ILE A 194 -2.28 14.30 8.34
N THR A 195 -1.26 15.12 8.09
CA THR A 195 -1.13 15.87 6.83
C THR A 195 0.34 16.13 6.44
N TYR A 196 0.54 16.76 5.28
CA TYR A 196 1.83 17.28 4.80
C TYR A 196 1.87 18.80 5.00
N LYS A 197 3.08 19.38 5.05
CA LYS A 197 3.24 20.84 5.08
C LYS A 197 2.91 21.44 3.71
N GLU A 198 1.64 21.74 3.50
CA GLU A 198 1.09 22.21 2.22
C GLU A 198 0.30 23.51 2.38
N LYS A 199 0.11 24.26 1.30
CA LYS A 199 -0.51 25.60 1.35
C LYS A 199 -2.02 25.59 1.62
N TRP A 200 -2.69 24.47 1.37
CA TRP A 200 -4.14 24.33 1.53
C TRP A 200 -4.57 23.94 2.95
N ILE A 201 -3.62 23.74 3.88
CA ILE A 201 -3.96 23.39 5.26
C ILE A 201 -4.48 24.62 6.01
N ASN A 202 -5.43 24.40 6.89
CA ASN A 202 -5.87 25.40 7.85
C ASN A 202 -4.96 25.34 9.10
N THR A 203 -4.09 26.33 9.25
CA THR A 203 -3.08 26.39 10.32
C THR A 203 -3.67 26.54 11.73
N LYS A 204 -4.97 26.83 11.85
CA LYS A 204 -5.66 26.92 13.14
C LYS A 204 -6.10 25.56 13.69
N LEU A 205 -6.07 24.50 12.87
CA LEU A 205 -6.42 23.14 13.28
C LEU A 205 -5.20 22.37 13.78
N ASN A 206 -5.43 21.27 14.49
CA ASN A 206 -4.39 20.43 15.09
C ASN A 206 -3.70 19.55 14.04
N ASN A 207 -2.80 20.16 13.27
CA ASN A 207 -2.07 19.51 12.19
C ASN A 207 -0.84 18.74 12.71
N LEU A 208 -0.78 17.45 12.38
CA LEU A 208 0.36 16.57 12.65
C LEU A 208 1.04 16.23 11.32
N PHE A 209 2.28 16.66 11.17
CA PHE A 209 3.01 16.53 9.91
C PHE A 209 3.73 15.19 9.82
N VAL A 210 3.49 14.46 8.72
CA VAL A 210 4.18 13.20 8.44
C VAL A 210 5.67 13.43 8.13
N PRO A 211 6.57 12.47 8.46
CA PRO A 211 6.28 11.15 9.07
C PRO A 211 6.00 11.23 10.58
N ILE A 212 4.94 10.55 11.03
CA ILE A 212 4.55 10.45 12.46
C ILE A 212 4.86 9.04 12.94
N SER A 213 5.63 8.93 14.02
CA SER A 213 5.86 7.65 14.70
C SER A 213 4.65 7.26 15.55
N ASN A 214 4.39 5.96 15.67
CA ASN A 214 3.36 5.40 16.55
C ASN A 214 1.94 5.98 16.32
N VAL A 215 1.55 6.23 15.07
CA VAL A 215 0.21 6.75 14.74
C VAL A 215 -0.89 5.97 15.45
N LEU A 216 -0.83 4.64 15.44
CA LEU A 216 -1.86 3.80 16.05
C LEU A 216 -1.95 3.94 17.58
N GLY A 217 -0.86 4.31 18.25
CA GLY A 217 -0.83 4.52 19.70
C GLY A 217 -1.28 5.91 20.15
N LYS A 218 -1.33 6.88 19.23
CA LYS A 218 -1.61 8.30 19.53
C LYS A 218 -3.09 8.68 19.56
N PHE A 219 -3.97 7.79 19.08
CA PHE A 219 -5.39 8.08 18.95
C PHE A 219 -6.27 6.93 19.46
N GLU A 220 -7.49 7.28 19.89
CA GLU A 220 -8.51 6.33 20.36
C GLU A 220 -9.50 5.95 19.25
N THR A 221 -9.82 6.90 18.38
CA THR A 221 -10.86 6.77 17.36
C THR A 221 -10.36 7.24 16.00
N TYR A 222 -10.55 6.45 14.95
CA TYR A 222 -10.34 6.91 13.58
C TYR A 222 -11.66 7.42 12.99
N VAL A 223 -11.68 8.66 12.52
CA VAL A 223 -12.83 9.26 11.83
C VAL A 223 -12.62 9.18 10.32
N TYR A 224 -13.39 8.30 9.67
CA TYR A 224 -13.26 8.02 8.25
C TYR A 224 -14.16 8.95 7.42
N THR A 225 -13.53 9.94 6.76
CA THR A 225 -14.20 10.99 5.97
C THR A 225 -13.84 11.00 4.49
N LYS A 226 -13.07 10.04 3.97
CA LYS A 226 -12.59 10.12 2.58
C LYS A 226 -13.75 10.21 1.58
N PRO A 227 -13.80 11.23 0.71
CA PRO A 227 -14.93 11.42 -0.20
C PRO A 227 -14.85 10.54 -1.46
N ASN A 228 -13.63 10.20 -1.88
CA ASN A 228 -13.37 9.48 -3.13
C ASN A 228 -13.20 7.98 -2.89
N PHE A 229 -13.20 7.20 -3.97
CA PHE A 229 -12.93 5.76 -3.95
C PHE A 229 -11.65 5.45 -3.16
N ASP A 230 -11.78 4.67 -2.08
CA ASP A 230 -10.65 4.15 -1.32
C ASP A 230 -10.55 2.64 -1.56
N PRO A 231 -9.53 2.16 -2.29
CA PRO A 231 -9.43 0.76 -2.66
C PRO A 231 -9.11 -0.18 -1.48
N ALA A 232 -8.43 0.33 -0.46
CA ALA A 232 -7.93 -0.48 0.65
C ALA A 232 -7.68 0.43 1.87
N PRO A 233 -8.73 0.81 2.63
CA PRO A 233 -8.61 1.71 3.76
C PRO A 233 -7.83 1.02 4.88
N ARG A 234 -6.53 1.30 4.97
CA ARG A 234 -5.64 0.57 5.88
C ARG A 234 -5.81 0.91 7.36
N LEU A 235 -5.77 2.21 7.70
CA LEU A 235 -5.90 2.68 9.08
C LEU A 235 -7.22 2.22 9.72
N PHE A 236 -8.26 2.14 8.90
CA PHE A 236 -9.54 1.57 9.25
C PHE A 236 -9.42 0.15 9.83
N VAL A 237 -8.71 -0.74 9.15
CA VAL A 237 -8.49 -2.13 9.59
C VAL A 237 -7.54 -2.18 10.80
N GLU A 238 -6.50 -1.34 10.80
CA GLU A 238 -5.53 -1.26 11.90
C GLU A 238 -6.20 -0.85 13.23
N PHE A 239 -7.14 0.10 13.20
CA PHE A 239 -7.89 0.49 14.41
C PHE A 239 -8.82 -0.61 14.90
N LYS A 240 -9.56 -1.27 13.99
CA LYS A 240 -10.40 -2.43 14.35
C LYS A 240 -9.59 -3.55 14.99
N TRP A 241 -8.40 -3.84 14.46
CA TRP A 241 -7.51 -4.87 15.01
C TRP A 241 -7.07 -4.58 16.44
N LEU A 242 -6.85 -3.31 16.78
CA LEU A 242 -6.53 -2.88 18.15
C LEU A 242 -7.74 -2.80 19.09
N GLY A 243 -8.95 -3.14 18.62
CA GLY A 243 -10.19 -2.92 19.37
C GLY A 243 -10.53 -1.43 19.57
N LYS A 244 -9.92 -0.55 18.76
CA LYS A 244 -10.16 0.89 18.80
C LYS A 244 -11.39 1.28 17.99
N ASN A 245 -11.95 2.45 18.30
CA ASN A 245 -13.18 2.91 17.67
C ASN A 245 -12.94 3.39 16.24
N VAL A 246 -13.94 3.22 15.39
CA VAL A 246 -13.95 3.79 14.05
C VAL A 246 -15.31 4.41 13.75
N GLU A 247 -15.31 5.70 13.42
CA GLU A 247 -16.51 6.42 13.00
C GLU A 247 -16.55 6.52 11.48
N TYR A 248 -17.56 5.90 10.86
CA TYR A 248 -17.77 5.93 9.41
C TYR A 248 -18.70 7.08 9.04
N LEU A 249 -18.13 8.23 8.65
CA LEU A 249 -18.88 9.43 8.27
C LEU A 249 -19.12 9.56 6.77
N ARG A 250 -18.70 8.57 6.00
CA ARG A 250 -18.90 8.52 4.56
C ARG A 250 -20.28 7.96 4.22
N ASP A 251 -20.77 8.27 3.03
CA ASP A 251 -21.96 7.61 2.47
C ASP A 251 -21.76 6.08 2.43
N LYS A 252 -22.64 5.37 3.15
CA LYS A 252 -22.64 3.91 3.27
C LYS A 252 -23.22 3.21 2.04
N ASN A 253 -23.85 3.96 1.13
CA ASN A 253 -24.38 3.43 -0.13
C ASN A 253 -23.30 3.39 -1.23
N MET A 254 -22.15 4.01 -1.01
CA MET A 254 -21.02 3.93 -1.94
C MET A 254 -20.47 2.50 -1.98
N LYS A 255 -20.46 1.91 -3.17
CA LYS A 255 -19.85 0.59 -3.42
C LYS A 255 -18.37 0.77 -3.74
N ASP A 256 -17.52 0.64 -2.72
CA ASP A 256 -16.06 0.65 -2.87
C ASP A 256 -15.35 -0.07 -1.72
N GLY A 257 -14.01 0.02 -1.68
CA GLY A 257 -13.21 -0.57 -0.60
C GLY A 257 -13.53 -0.04 0.79
N GLY A 258 -14.11 1.16 0.95
CA GLY A 258 -14.59 1.66 2.24
C GLY A 258 -15.62 0.72 2.88
N MET A 259 -16.70 0.42 2.15
CA MET A 259 -17.78 -0.45 2.64
C MET A 259 -17.38 -1.92 2.67
N VAL A 260 -16.58 -2.38 1.70
CA VAL A 260 -16.08 -3.75 1.67
C VAL A 260 -15.25 -4.04 2.92
N TYR A 261 -14.22 -3.23 3.20
CA TYR A 261 -13.39 -3.43 4.38
C TYR A 261 -14.17 -3.14 5.67
N TRP A 262 -15.19 -2.28 5.65
CA TRP A 262 -16.10 -2.10 6.79
C TRP A 262 -16.81 -3.40 7.19
N ASN A 263 -17.23 -4.20 6.21
CA ASN A 263 -17.94 -5.45 6.46
C ASN A 263 -17.02 -6.65 6.64
N ARG A 264 -15.75 -6.57 6.20
CA ARG A 264 -14.77 -7.64 6.38
C ARG A 264 -14.41 -7.86 7.85
N PRO A 265 -14.13 -9.12 8.25
CA PRO A 265 -13.56 -9.41 9.55
C PRO A 265 -12.15 -8.80 9.67
N VAL A 266 -11.69 -8.63 10.90
CA VAL A 266 -10.29 -8.31 11.15
C VAL A 266 -9.43 -9.48 10.65
N PRO A 267 -8.38 -9.22 9.84
CA PRO A 267 -7.47 -10.27 9.38
C PRO A 267 -6.89 -11.10 10.52
N THR A 268 -6.98 -12.43 10.38
CA THR A 268 -6.24 -13.40 11.20
C THR A 268 -5.07 -13.99 10.40
N GLU A 269 -4.15 -14.67 11.08
CA GLU A 269 -3.07 -15.43 10.43
C GLU A 269 -3.64 -16.44 9.41
N GLN A 270 -4.74 -17.13 9.74
CA GLN A 270 -5.37 -18.11 8.83
C GLN A 270 -5.95 -17.44 7.59
N ILE A 271 -6.61 -16.27 7.74
CA ILE A 271 -7.14 -15.50 6.62
C ILE A 271 -6.00 -15.02 5.71
N TYR A 272 -4.93 -14.48 6.31
CA TYR A 272 -3.77 -13.97 5.57
C TYR A 272 -3.05 -15.09 4.79
N SER A 273 -2.73 -16.19 5.48
CA SER A 273 -2.05 -17.36 4.90
C SER A 273 -2.87 -18.01 3.78
N ALA A 274 -4.19 -18.16 3.95
CA ALA A 274 -5.06 -18.67 2.90
C ALA A 274 -5.03 -17.80 1.64
N ASN A 275 -5.11 -16.47 1.80
CA ASN A 275 -5.07 -15.54 0.67
C ASN A 275 -3.70 -15.52 -0.02
N ILE A 276 -2.60 -15.46 0.73
CA ILE A 276 -1.26 -15.40 0.13
C ILE A 276 -0.86 -16.73 -0.54
N ASN A 277 -1.44 -17.87 -0.15
CA ASN A 277 -1.24 -19.14 -0.85
C ASN A 277 -1.68 -19.08 -2.32
N ILE A 278 -2.68 -18.26 -2.66
CA ILE A 278 -3.09 -18.04 -4.06
C ILE A 278 -1.93 -17.46 -4.88
N LEU A 279 -1.22 -16.48 -4.32
CA LEU A 279 -0.02 -15.89 -4.94
C LEU A 279 1.12 -16.92 -5.04
N ILE A 280 1.27 -17.79 -4.04
CA ILE A 280 2.30 -18.84 -4.03
C ILE A 280 2.04 -19.87 -5.13
N GLU A 281 0.80 -20.35 -5.27
CA GLU A 281 0.44 -21.30 -6.34
C GLU A 281 0.61 -20.66 -7.72
N LEU A 282 0.16 -19.42 -7.92
CA LEU A 282 0.39 -18.70 -9.18
C LEU A 282 1.89 -18.59 -9.50
N LYS A 283 2.72 -18.29 -8.50
CA LYS A 283 4.18 -18.23 -8.67
C LYS A 283 4.72 -19.58 -9.16
N LYS A 284 4.32 -20.70 -8.54
CA LYS A 284 4.75 -22.05 -8.94
C LYS A 284 4.38 -22.34 -10.40
N GLU A 285 3.15 -22.04 -10.79
CA GLU A 285 2.71 -22.23 -12.19
C GLU A 285 3.53 -21.42 -13.20
N ILE A 286 3.97 -20.21 -12.82
CA ILE A 286 4.81 -19.38 -13.68
C ILE A 286 6.22 -19.96 -13.78
N ASP A 287 6.79 -20.39 -12.66
CA ASP A 287 8.13 -20.98 -12.61
C ASP A 287 8.19 -22.28 -13.44
N GLU A 288 7.17 -23.14 -13.34
CA GLU A 288 7.07 -24.37 -14.14
C GLU A 288 7.03 -24.07 -15.65
N LYS A 289 6.28 -23.05 -16.06
CA LYS A 289 6.22 -22.61 -17.47
C LYS A 289 7.56 -22.09 -17.99
N ASN A 290 8.34 -21.43 -17.13
CA ASN A 290 9.67 -20.92 -17.48
C ASN A 290 10.74 -22.02 -17.63
N ILE A 291 10.53 -23.22 -17.03
CA ILE A 291 11.45 -24.35 -17.18
C ILE A 291 11.24 -25.07 -18.53
N ILE A 292 10.01 -25.05 -19.03
CA ILE A 292 9.60 -25.78 -20.24
C ILE A 292 9.83 -24.95 -21.52
N SER A 293 9.94 -23.62 -21.41
CA SER A 293 10.16 -22.67 -22.51
C SER A 293 11.63 -22.41 -22.80
#